data_AF-A0A7J3WML7-F1
#
_entry.id   AF-A0A7J3WML7-F1
#
_cell.length_a   1.000
_cell.length_b   1.000
_cell.length_c   1.000
_cell.angle_alpha   90.00
_cell.angle_beta   90.00
_cell.angle_gamma   90.00
#
_symmetry.space_group_name_H-M   'P 1'
#
loop_
_entity.id
_entity.type
_entity.pdbx_description
1 polymer ?
#
loop_
_entity_poly.entity_id
_entity_poly.type
_entity_poly.pdbx_seq_one_letter_code
_entity_poly.pdbx_strand_id
1 'polypeptide(L)' 'MSERSVQNTYNAIFALIDIQEVWRRTRPFHSLSERDREELISLLEKVRTSLDTIEEEML' A
#
# COMPACT_ATOMS: atom_id res chain seq x y z
N MET A 1 6.34 0.19 -20.65
CA MET A 1 6.03 0.80 -19.34
C MET A 1 5.81 2.28 -19.53
N SER A 2 4.59 2.76 -19.36
CA SER A 2 4.31 4.19 -19.46
C SER A 2 4.79 4.93 -18.19
N GLU A 3 4.83 6.26 -18.24
CA GLU A 3 5.02 7.10 -17.04
C GLU A 3 3.98 6.78 -15.95
N ARG A 4 2.75 6.40 -16.34
CA ARG A 4 1.69 6.00 -15.40
C ARG A 4 2.08 4.72 -14.66
N SER A 5 2.65 3.72 -15.32
CA SER A 5 3.13 2.50 -14.63
C SER A 5 4.29 2.77 -13.68
N VAL A 6 5.24 3.63 -14.09
CA VAL A 6 6.35 4.05 -13.24
C VAL A 6 5.82 4.76 -11.98
N GLN A 7 4.88 5.69 -12.15
CA GLN A 7 4.25 6.39 -11.04
C GLN A 7 3.50 5.43 -10.10
N ASN A 8 2.77 4.45 -10.64
CA ASN A 8 2.07 3.47 -9.81
C ASN A 8 3.01 2.55 -9.05
N THR A 9 4.22 2.29 -9.57
CA THR A 9 5.26 1.58 -8.82
C THR A 9 5.64 2.37 -7.57
N TYR A 10 5.86 3.68 -7.70
CA TYR A 10 6.14 4.54 -6.54
C TYR A 10 4.96 4.61 -5.58
N ASN A 11 3.72 4.71 -6.08
CA ASN A 11 2.52 4.75 -5.24
C ASN A 11 2.39 3.48 -4.39
N ALA A 12 2.61 2.30 -5.00
CA ALA A 12 2.60 1.02 -4.28
C ALA A 12 3.70 0.97 -3.20
N ILE A 13 4.92 1.41 -3.53
CA ILE A 13 6.03 1.46 -2.58
C ILE A 13 5.71 2.36 -1.39
N PHE A 14 5.18 3.56 -1.62
CA PHE A 14 4.83 4.48 -0.53
C PHE A 14 3.73 3.92 0.36
N ALA A 15 2.68 3.32 -0.22
CA ALA A 15 1.64 2.66 0.57
C ALA A 15 2.18 1.51 1.43
N LEU A 16 3.16 0.74 0.92
CA LEU A 16 3.84 -0.31 1.70
C LEU A 16 4.71 0.26 2.83
N ILE A 17 5.35 1.41 2.61
CA ILE A 17 6.11 2.13 3.65
C ILE A 17 5.17 2.62 4.76
N ASP A 18 3.99 3.13 4.39
CA ASP A 18 2.98 3.56 5.37
C ASP A 18 2.44 2.36 6.17
N ILE A 19 2.21 1.21 5.52
CA ILE A 19 1.85 -0.04 6.21
C ILE A 19 2.96 -0.43 7.21
N GLN A 20 4.23 -0.30 6.82
CA GLN A 20 5.36 -0.55 7.71
C GLN A 20 5.34 0.37 8.93
N GLU A 21 4.92 1.63 8.78
CA GLU A 21 4.77 2.56 9.90
C GLU A 21 3.67 2.12 10.88
N VAL A 22 2.54 1.61 10.38
CA VAL A 22 1.51 0.99 11.23
C VAL A 22 2.11 -0.17 12.03
N TRP A 23 2.97 -0.99 11.42
CA TRP A 23 3.64 -2.07 12.14
C TRP A 23 4.65 -1.56 13.16
N ARG A 24 5.36 -0.46 12.89
CA ARG A 24 6.29 0.16 13.84
C ARG A 24 5.56 0.69 15.06
N ARG A 25 4.46 1.44 14.87
CA ARG A 25 3.70 2.05 15.98
C ARG A 25 2.96 1.04 16.84
N THR A 26 2.60 -0.12 16.27
CA THR A 26 1.87 -1.18 16.98
C THR A 26 2.80 -2.20 17.66
N ARG A 27 4.13 -2.04 17.57
CA ARG A 27 5.09 -2.91 18.26
C ARG A 27 4.94 -2.83 19.79
N PRO A 28 5.29 -3.91 20.51
CA PRO A 28 5.68 -5.23 20.00
C PRO A 28 4.49 -6.15 19.72
N PHE A 29 3.29 -5.80 20.19
CA PHE A 29 2.15 -6.71 20.24
C PHE A 29 1.34 -6.77 18.95
N HIS A 30 1.53 -5.79 18.05
CA HIS A 30 0.79 -5.65 16.80
C HIS A 30 -0.72 -5.60 16.97
N SER A 31 -1.18 -5.16 18.15
CA SER A 31 -2.59 -4.94 18.44
C SER A 31 -3.10 -3.76 17.63
N LEU A 32 -4.07 -4.02 16.75
CA LEU A 32 -4.69 -3.02 15.90
C LEU A 32 -5.97 -2.48 16.53
N SER A 33 -6.03 -1.17 16.74
CA SER A 33 -7.29 -0.46 16.95
C SER A 33 -8.15 -0.52 15.68
N GLU A 34 -9.44 -0.18 15.80
CA GLU A 34 -10.33 -0.09 14.64
C GLU A 34 -9.78 0.89 13.59
N ARG A 35 -9.24 2.01 14.05
CA ARG A 35 -8.60 3.01 13.19
C ARG A 35 -7.36 2.44 12.46
N ASP A 36 -6.53 1.65 13.14
CA ASP A 36 -5.38 1.02 12.48
C ASP A 36 -5.84 0.03 11.40
N ARG A 37 -6.95 -0.69 11.63
CA ARG A 37 -7.53 -1.63 10.65
C ARG A 37 -8.06 -0.89 9.44
N GLU A 38 -8.84 0.16 9.64
CA GLU A 38 -9.37 1.00 8.55
C GLU A 38 -8.22 1.61 7.71
N GLU A 39 -7.18 2.11 8.37
CA GLU A 39 -5.99 2.66 7.70
C GLU A 39 -5.27 1.59 6.88
N LEU A 40 -5.03 0.40 7.45
CA LEU A 40 -4.40 -0.71 6.73
C LEU A 40 -5.24 -1.18 5.54
N ILE A 41 -6.56 -1.27 5.68
CA ILE A 41 -7.45 -1.64 4.56
C ILE A 41 -7.30 -0.64 3.42
N SER A 42 -7.35 0.67 3.72
CA SER A 42 -7.18 1.72 2.72
C SER A 42 -5.81 1.66 2.02
N LEU A 43 -4.74 1.42 2.78
CA LEU A 43 -3.39 1.30 2.21
C LEU A 43 -3.25 0.05 1.33
N LEU A 44 -3.83 -1.08 1.74
CA LEU A 44 -3.82 -2.32 0.95
C LEU A 44 -4.60 -2.17 -0.37
N GLU A 45 -5.73 -1.46 -0.35
CA GLU A 45 -6.47 -1.13 -1.56
C GLU A 45 -5.64 -0.28 -2.53
N LYS A 46 -4.91 0.73 -2.02
CA LYS A 46 -4.00 1.55 -2.85
C LYS A 46 -2.91 0.71 -3.50
N VAL A 47 -2.33 -0.24 -2.76
CA VAL A 47 -1.33 -1.18 -3.32
C VAL A 47 -1.95 -2.00 -4.44
N ARG A 48 -3.12 -2.62 -4.22
CA ARG A 48 -3.81 -3.44 -5.22
C ARG A 48 -4.09 -2.65 -6.50
N THR A 49 -4.76 -1.50 -6.39
CA THR A 49 -5.09 -0.66 -7.56
C THR A 49 -3.85 -0.20 -8.34
N SER A 50 -2.75 0.07 -7.63
CA SER A 50 -1.48 0.46 -8.27
C SER A 50 -0.88 -0.72 -9.05
N LEU A 51 -0.94 -1.93 -8.49
CA LEU A 51 -0.47 -3.15 -9.16
C LEU A 51 -1.35 -3.52 -10.35
N ASP A 52 -2.67 -3.45 -10.20
CA ASP A 52 -3.62 -3.71 -11.31
C ASP A 52 -3.31 -2.80 -12.51
N THR A 53 -3.04 -1.51 -12.27
CA THR A 53 -2.66 -0.57 -13.34
C THR A 53 -1.32 -0.95 -14.01
N ILE A 54 -0.36 -1.46 -13.25
CA ILE A 54 0.93 -1.90 -13.80
C ILE A 54 0.74 -3.15 -14.66
N GLU A 55 -0.03 -4.13 -14.17
CA GLU A 55 -0.32 -5.37 -14.88
C GLU A 55 -1.08 -5.12 -16.18
N GLU A 56 -2.08 -4.22 -16.17
CA GLU A 56 -2.83 -3.82 -17.36
C GLU A 56 -1.94 -3.29 -18.50
N GLU A 57 -0.82 -2.63 -18.18
CA GLU A 57 0.10 -2.10 -19.20
C GLU A 57 1.18 -3.11 -19.64
N MET A 58 1.26 -4.26 -18.97
CA MET A 58 2.18 -5.35 -19.32
C MET A 58 1.53 -6.44 -20.19
N LEU A 59 0.19 -6.44 -20.28
CA LEU A 59 -0.62 -7.30 -21.15
C LEU A 59 -0.80 -6.69 -22.55
#